data_AF-A0A954WA42-F1
#
_entry.id   AF-A0A954WA42-F1
#
_cell.length_a   1.000
_cell.length_b   1.000
_cell.length_c   1.000
_cell.angle_alpha   90.00
_cell.angle_beta   90.00
_cell.angle_gamma   90.00
#
_symmetry.space_group_name_H-M   'P 1'
#
loop_
_entity.id
_entity.type
_entity.pdbx_description
1 polymer ?
#
loop_
_entity_poly.entity_id
_entity_poly.type
_entity_poly.pdbx_seq_one_letter_code
_entity_poly.pdbx_strand_id
1 'polypeptide(L)'
;MDCVKETIETRYCRLNGPPGFGDLVLFCEPHGEVFHSAIYIADNVVFTKNGSTMLRPWMFMRLPEMADFYPRTRPIEVRFYRRY
;
A
#
# COMPACT_ATOMS: atom_id res chain seq x y z
N MET A 1 17.31 4.42 -13.96
CA MET A 1 16.85 4.92 -12.64
C MET A 1 15.39 4.52 -12.51
N ASP A 2 15.03 3.88 -11.40
CA ASP A 2 13.66 3.45 -11.14
C ASP A 2 12.84 4.67 -10.67
N CYS A 3 12.07 5.26 -11.58
CA CYS A 3 11.33 6.51 -11.33
C CYS A 3 10.30 6.36 -10.20
N VAL A 4 9.84 5.15 -9.91
CA VAL A 4 8.92 4.86 -8.81
C VAL A 4 9.62 5.06 -7.48
N LYS A 5 10.79 4.44 -7.31
CA LYS A 5 11.58 4.56 -6.08
C LYS A 5 11.95 6.01 -5.80
N GLU A 6 12.47 6.72 -6.80
CA GLU A 6 12.81 8.14 -6.69
C GLU A 6 11.59 8.98 -6.29
N THR A 7 10.41 8.71 -6.87
CA THR A 7 9.18 9.43 -6.53
C THR A 7 8.79 9.23 -5.07
N ILE A 8 8.82 8.00 -4.56
CA ILE A 8 8.48 7.73 -3.16
C ILE A 8 9.50 8.39 -2.22
N GLU A 9 10.79 8.28 -2.52
CA GLU A 9 11.87 8.83 -1.66
C GLU A 9 11.88 10.37 -1.63
N THR A 10 11.50 11.03 -2.72
CA THR A 10 11.59 12.50 -2.84
C THR A 10 10.27 13.23 -2.61
N ARG A 11 9.13 12.57 -2.83
CA ARG A 11 7.79 13.22 -2.79
C ARG A 11 6.89 12.72 -1.67
N TYR A 12 7.29 11.70 -0.93
CA TYR A 12 6.52 11.16 0.17
C TYR A 12 7.34 11.06 1.45
N CYS A 13 6.69 11.25 2.60
CA CYS A 13 7.23 10.94 3.92
C CYS A 13 6.62 9.64 4.45
N ARG A 14 7.45 8.78 5.05
CA ARG A 14 6.92 7.62 5.80
C ARG A 14 6.27 8.12 7.09
N LEU A 15 5.06 7.63 7.37
CA LEU A 15 4.33 7.95 8.59
C LEU A 15 4.71 7.01 9.73
N ASN A 16 4.91 7.59 10.92
CA ASN A 16 5.05 6.86 12.20
C ASN A 16 3.78 6.94 13.06
N GLY A 17 2.74 7.65 12.59
CA GLY A 17 1.47 7.86 13.28
C GLY A 17 0.27 7.29 12.50
N PRO A 18 -0.96 7.54 12.96
CA PRO A 18 -2.16 7.04 12.30
C PRO A 18 -2.27 7.61 10.87
N PRO A 19 -2.65 6.80 9.88
CA PRO A 19 -2.90 7.27 8.53
C PRO A 19 -4.17 8.14 8.49
N GLY A 20 -4.21 9.03 7.50
CA GLY A 20 -5.36 9.83 7.11
C GLY A 20 -5.78 9.54 5.68
N PHE A 21 -6.97 10.03 5.32
CA PHE A 21 -7.51 9.91 3.96
C PHE A 21 -6.48 10.38 2.91
N GLY A 22 -6.27 9.55 1.89
CA GLY A 22 -5.36 9.85 0.78
C GLY A 22 -3.92 9.37 0.99
N ASP A 23 -3.57 8.85 2.16
CA ASP A 23 -2.24 8.28 2.38
C ASP A 23 -1.99 7.04 1.53
N LEU A 24 -0.79 6.93 0.99
CA LEU A 24 -0.34 5.77 0.25
C LEU A 24 -0.01 4.64 1.23
N VAL A 25 -0.60 3.48 1.00
CA VAL A 25 -0.34 2.23 1.72
C VAL A 25 0.52 1.34 0.84
N LEU A 26 1.69 0.94 1.33
CA LEU A 26 2.55 -0.04 0.67
C LEU A 26 2.57 -1.34 1.48
N PHE A 27 2.37 -2.44 0.77
CA PHE A 27 2.52 -3.79 1.31
C PHE A 27 3.88 -4.32 0.88
N CYS A 28 4.72 -4.61 1.86
CA CYS A 28 6.12 -4.96 1.67
C CYS A 28 6.45 -6.32 2.29
N GLU A 29 7.43 -7.01 1.71
CA GLU A 29 8.17 -8.03 2.46
C GLU A 29 9.18 -7.36 3.42
N PRO A 30 9.70 -8.08 4.44
CA PRO A 30 10.62 -7.49 5.43
C PRO A 30 11.90 -6.89 4.83
N HIS A 31 12.33 -7.35 3.66
CA HIS A 31 13.48 -6.81 2.93
C HIS A 31 13.17 -5.56 2.08
N GLY A 32 11.95 -5.04 2.16
CA GLY A 32 11.55 -3.79 1.50
C GLY A 32 11.02 -3.95 0.08
N GLU A 33 10.90 -5.18 -0.44
CA GLU A 33 10.24 -5.43 -1.72
C GLU A 33 8.75 -5.10 -1.61
N VAL A 34 8.29 -4.13 -2.40
CA VAL A 34 6.88 -3.72 -2.47
C VAL A 34 6.17 -4.62 -3.49
N PHE A 35 5.10 -5.29 -3.06
CA PHE A 35 4.32 -6.16 -3.95
C PHE A 35 2.91 -5.65 -4.22
N HIS A 36 2.41 -4.71 -3.40
CA HIS A 36 1.10 -4.11 -3.61
C HIS A 36 1.01 -2.70 -3.04
N SER A 37 0.14 -1.87 -3.60
CA SER A 37 -0.14 -0.52 -3.13
C SER A 37 -1.64 -0.21 -3.14
N ALA A 38 -2.05 0.65 -2.22
CA ALA A 38 -3.43 1.11 -2.08
C ALA A 38 -3.47 2.54 -1.51
N ILE A 39 -4.64 3.17 -1.55
CA ILE A 39 -4.88 4.49 -0.94
C ILE A 39 -5.76 4.31 0.29
N TYR A 40 -5.33 4.85 1.43
CA TYR A 40 -6.10 4.83 2.67
C TYR A 40 -7.32 5.75 2.56
N ILE A 41 -8.48 5.27 3.00
CA ILE A 41 -9.72 6.05 3.05
C ILE A 41 -10.03 6.47 4.49
N ALA A 42 -10.45 5.54 5.33
CA ALA A 42 -10.75 5.72 6.76
C ALA A 42 -11.03 4.37 7.41
N ASP A 43 -10.89 4.26 8.74
CA ASP A 43 -11.28 3.09 9.54
C ASP A 43 -10.83 1.73 8.95
N ASN A 44 -9.55 1.68 8.59
CA ASN A 44 -8.91 0.53 7.93
C ASN A 44 -9.48 0.18 6.54
N VAL A 45 -10.26 1.03 5.91
CA VAL A 45 -10.68 0.89 4.51
C VAL A 45 -9.62 1.47 3.59
N VAL A 46 -9.29 0.73 2.53
CA VAL A 46 -8.39 1.16 1.46
C VAL A 46 -9.08 1.06 0.10
N PHE A 47 -8.75 1.98 -0.81
CA PHE A 47 -9.07 1.89 -2.23
C PHE A 47 -7.90 1.26 -2.98
N THR A 48 -8.17 0.22 -3.75
CA THR A 48 -7.15 -0.68 -4.30
C THR A 48 -7.51 -1.19 -5.69
N LYS A 49 -6.48 -1.55 -6.47
CA LYS A 49 -6.63 -2.36 -7.67
C LYS A 49 -6.10 -3.76 -7.38
N ASN A 50 -6.98 -4.73 -7.25
CA ASN A 50 -6.53 -6.09 -6.95
C ASN A 50 -5.87 -6.69 -8.20
N GLY A 51 -4.60 -7.08 -8.10
CA GLY A 51 -3.82 -7.67 -9.19
C GLY A 51 -3.65 -6.80 -10.45
N SER A 52 -2.79 -7.27 -11.33
CA SER A 52 -2.36 -6.56 -12.54
C SER A 52 -3.30 -6.70 -13.74
N THR A 53 -4.28 -7.62 -13.69
CA THR A 53 -5.15 -7.89 -14.85
C THR A 53 -6.31 -6.89 -14.94
N MET A 54 -6.79 -6.62 -16.15
CA MET A 54 -7.94 -5.73 -16.38
C MET A 54 -9.25 -6.26 -15.78
N LEU A 55 -9.37 -7.58 -15.61
CA LEU A 55 -10.59 -8.22 -15.13
C LEU A 55 -10.83 -8.03 -13.63
N ARG A 56 -9.80 -7.67 -12.87
CA ARG A 56 -9.96 -7.41 -11.44
C ARG A 56 -10.33 -5.93 -11.25
N PRO A 57 -11.39 -5.60 -10.50
CA PRO A 57 -11.85 -4.23 -10.39
C PRO A 57 -10.96 -3.39 -9.45
N TRP A 58 -11.16 -2.07 -9.53
CA TRP A 58 -10.86 -1.18 -8.42
C TRP A 58 -11.94 -1.33 -7.36
N MET A 59 -11.57 -1.43 -6.09
CA MET A 59 -12.53 -1.68 -5.01
C MET A 59 -12.08 -1.13 -3.68
N PHE A 60 -13.03 -1.05 -2.74
CA PHE A 60 -12.74 -0.84 -1.33
C PHE A 60 -12.56 -2.18 -0.62
N MET A 61 -11.58 -2.27 0.27
CA MET A 61 -11.32 -3.45 1.10
C MET A 61 -10.87 -3.04 2.50
N ARG A 62 -11.07 -3.91 3.50
CA ARG A 62 -10.42 -3.71 4.79
C ARG A 62 -8.94 -4.07 4.70
N LEU A 63 -8.09 -3.30 5.36
CA LEU A 63 -6.64 -3.44 5.36
C LEU A 63 -6.16 -4.82 5.88
N PRO A 64 -6.78 -5.42 6.92
CA PRO A 64 -6.47 -6.80 7.30
C PRO A 64 -6.81 -7.81 6.18
N GLU A 65 -7.98 -7.68 5.55
CA GLU A 65 -8.40 -8.58 4.45
C GLU A 65 -7.48 -8.44 3.23
N MET A 66 -6.92 -7.24 3.01
CA MET A 66 -5.95 -7.00 1.95
C MET A 66 -4.64 -7.76 2.16
N ALA A 67 -4.15 -7.79 3.40
CA ALA A 67 -2.95 -8.54 3.75
C ALA A 67 -3.18 -10.05 3.53
N ASP A 68 -4.36 -10.56 3.89
CA ASP A 68 -4.73 -11.95 3.68
C ASP A 68 -4.95 -12.31 2.21
N PHE A 69 -5.41 -11.35 1.40
CA PHE A 69 -5.69 -11.54 -0.04
C PHE A 69 -4.42 -11.84 -0.86
N TYR A 70 -3.26 -11.36 -0.40
CA TYR A 70 -1.95 -11.68 -0.96
C TYR A 70 -1.16 -12.55 0.02
N PRO A 71 -1.49 -13.84 0.18
CA PRO A 71 -0.79 -14.70 1.10
C PRO A 71 0.68 -14.79 0.70
N ARG A 72 1.57 -14.56 1.67
CA ARG A 72 3.02 -14.67 1.51
C ARG A 72 3.59 -15.62 2.56
N THR A 73 4.73 -16.21 2.24
CA THR A 73 5.49 -17.06 3.18
C THR A 73 6.20 -16.25 4.26
N ARG A 74 6.39 -14.94 4.03
CA ARG A 74 7.01 -13.99 4.95
C ARG A 74 5.97 -13.03 5.53
N PRO A 75 6.20 -12.49 6.73
CA PRO A 75 5.33 -11.46 7.30
C PRO A 75 5.20 -10.26 6.36
N ILE A 76 3.97 -9.79 6.20
CA ILE A 76 3.68 -8.61 5.39
C ILE A 76 3.84 -7.38 6.28
N GLU A 77 4.70 -6.45 5.88
CA GLU A 77 4.79 -5.14 6.49
C GLU A 77 3.88 -4.16 5.75
N VAL A 78 3.01 -3.49 6.50
CA VAL A 78 2.18 -2.41 5.97
C VAL A 78 2.82 -1.08 6.35
N ARG A 79 3.20 -0.28 5.35
CA ARG A 79 3.87 1.00 5.53
C ARG A 79 3.01 2.12 4.93
N PHE A 80 2.87 3.23 5.65
CA PHE A 80 2.07 4.37 5.22
C PHE A 80 2.95 5.54 4.82
N TYR A 81 2.53 6.25 3.78
CA TYR A 81 3.27 7.37 3.20
C TYR A 81 2.33 8.52 2.88
N ARG A 82 2.74 9.75 3.19
CA ARG A 82 1.99 10.96 2.84
C ARG A 82 2.80 11.82 1.88
N ARG A 83 2.13 12.35 0.85
CA ARG A 83 2.75 13.26 -0.10
C ARG A 83 2.99 14.63 0.54
N TYR A 84 4.12 15.25 0.24
CA TYR A 84 4.39 16.66 0.58
C TYR A 84 3.58 17.64 -0.29
#